data_AF-A0AAW9LHS0-F1
#
_entry.id   AF-A0AAW9LHS0-F1
#
_cell.length_a   1.000
_cell.length_b   1.000
_cell.length_c   1.000
_cell.angle_alpha   90.00
_cell.angle_beta   90.00
_cell.angle_gamma   90.00
#
_symmetry.space_group_name_H-M   'P 1'
#
loop_
_entity.id
_entity.type
_entity.pdbx_description
1 polymer ?
#
loop_
_entity_poly.entity_id
_entity_poly.type
_entity_poly.pdbx_seq_one_letter_code
_entity_poly.pdbx_strand_id
1 'polypeptide(L)'
;MSTYVNSPRDYLFSRLVDSPDKDYFKEGNLFHDFAEFYVNHPDLIDAETIEDLVDVMLDETASFVRRVDRPTRRTKYQVGLETIVELLDDRTPEGDDLLTPDSGWGRNFFADHFNRSVESPFTERWFENQDLGLKGKIDLVHGPDHLLDYKSGSRKRASRVVKNSALDPPSDTPNFQALLYLAHRRSERPNERLQFTFFHFLETLDDVVAGEADLDDTLTTITYHPTPFEEHARSRTMFEALRDDGAKNCQKTLSKIEYTDYRVAFETAPLPATRDSDELIDSEFGQVMETNLRGCVGEYKYVSSGCKQLLRQLARVRSHNYFEEDLDAFEEFVTERIDELNQRREGEERFPVHGLGGEPNYRRVDNRDLLLDHD
;
A
#
# COMPACT_ATOMS: atom_id res chain seq x y z
N MET A 1 -9.19 9.52 7.11
CA MET A 1 -10.16 8.44 6.80
C MET A 1 -10.03 7.23 7.73
N SER A 2 -8.86 6.58 7.85
CA SER A 2 -8.70 5.40 8.73
C SER A 2 -9.16 5.62 10.18
N THR A 3 -8.82 6.76 10.79
CA THR A 3 -9.29 7.11 12.15
C THR A 3 -10.81 7.23 12.22
N TYR A 4 -11.44 7.87 11.22
CA TYR A 4 -12.89 8.04 11.15
C TYR A 4 -13.62 6.70 11.03
N VAL A 5 -13.12 5.80 10.17
CA VAL A 5 -13.69 4.47 9.98
C VAL A 5 -13.55 3.61 11.24
N ASN A 6 -12.45 3.74 11.98
CA ASN A 6 -12.24 3.04 13.25
C ASN A 6 -13.11 3.63 14.38
N SER A 7 -13.15 4.96 14.52
CA SER A 7 -13.99 5.67 15.49
C SER A 7 -14.25 7.12 15.05
N PRO A 8 -15.48 7.46 14.64
CA PRO A 8 -15.84 8.83 14.25
C PRO A 8 -15.62 9.85 15.37
N ARG A 9 -15.84 9.47 16.63
CA ARG A 9 -15.61 10.34 17.79
C ARG A 9 -14.13 10.60 18.04
N ASP A 10 -13.26 9.59 17.89
CA ASP A 10 -11.81 9.79 17.96
C ASP A 10 -11.33 10.72 16.83
N TYR A 11 -11.85 10.54 15.62
CA TYR A 11 -11.58 11.46 14.52
C TYR A 11 -11.99 12.90 14.85
N LEU A 12 -13.18 13.13 15.43
CA LEU A 12 -13.60 14.46 15.85
C LEU A 12 -12.59 15.08 16.83
N PHE A 13 -12.19 14.35 17.87
CA PHE A 13 -11.23 14.87 18.85
C PHE A 13 -9.85 15.12 18.27
N SER A 14 -9.38 14.30 17.33
CA SER A 14 -8.12 14.54 16.61
C SER A 14 -8.11 15.86 15.81
N ARG A 15 -9.29 16.43 15.52
CA ARG A 15 -9.43 17.74 14.84
C ARG A 15 -9.54 18.92 15.81
N LEU A 16 -9.76 18.65 17.10
CA LEU A 16 -10.02 19.67 18.13
C LEU A 16 -8.87 19.80 19.13
N VAL A 17 -8.10 18.73 19.32
CA VAL A 17 -7.04 18.65 20.32
C VAL A 17 -5.70 18.49 19.61
N ASP A 18 -4.71 19.27 20.05
CA ASP A 18 -3.33 19.08 19.62
C ASP A 18 -2.83 17.72 20.11
N SER A 19 -2.40 16.89 19.16
CA SER A 19 -1.75 15.63 19.49
C SER A 19 -0.31 15.93 19.94
N PRO A 20 0.21 15.27 20.98
CA PRO A 20 1.62 15.41 21.32
C PRO A 20 2.48 14.97 20.14
N ASP A 21 3.52 15.74 19.82
CA ASP A 21 4.57 15.33 18.88
C ASP A 21 5.13 14.00 19.38
N LYS A 22 4.86 12.91 18.66
CA LYS A 22 5.37 11.58 19.03
C LYS A 22 6.74 11.39 18.39
N ASP A 23 7.73 10.98 19.17
CA ASP A 23 9.15 10.85 18.79
C ASP A 23 9.38 10.14 17.44
N TYR A 24 8.56 9.11 17.14
CA TYR A 24 8.63 8.36 15.90
C TYR A 24 8.23 9.17 14.65
N PHE A 25 7.40 10.21 14.80
CA PHE A 25 7.08 11.13 13.70
C PHE A 25 8.30 11.99 13.38
N LYS A 26 9.05 12.44 14.39
CA LYS A 26 10.27 13.22 14.17
C LYS A 26 11.36 12.40 13.48
N GLU A 27 11.58 11.16 13.95
CA GLU A 27 12.49 10.23 13.29
C GLU A 27 12.05 9.93 11.84
N GLY A 28 10.77 9.65 11.63
CA GLY A 28 10.21 9.41 10.30
C GLY A 28 10.46 10.59 9.36
N ASN A 29 10.14 11.81 9.79
CA ASN A 29 10.33 13.02 8.99
C ASN A 29 11.80 13.22 8.58
N LEU A 30 12.77 12.93 9.46
CA LEU A 30 14.19 13.00 9.07
C LEU A 30 14.53 12.02 7.93
N PHE A 31 14.00 10.80 7.93
CA PHE A 31 14.24 9.89 6.81
C PHE A 31 13.60 10.36 5.50
N HIS A 32 12.39 10.94 5.56
CA HIS A 32 11.73 11.52 4.39
C HIS A 32 12.50 12.73 3.86
N ASP A 33 12.88 13.65 4.75
CA ASP A 33 13.68 14.83 4.40
C ASP A 33 15.03 14.41 3.77
N PHE A 34 15.67 13.36 4.29
CA PHE A 34 16.89 12.83 3.69
C PHE A 34 16.63 12.26 2.29
N ALA A 35 15.58 11.46 2.11
CA ALA A 35 15.25 10.87 0.82
C ALA A 35 14.98 11.96 -0.24
N GLU A 36 14.20 12.98 0.13
CA GLU A 36 13.98 14.16 -0.72
C GLU A 36 15.29 14.87 -1.05
N PHE A 37 16.13 15.10 -0.04
CA PHE A 37 17.42 15.77 -0.24
C PHE A 37 18.34 14.99 -1.17
N TYR A 38 18.41 13.67 -1.02
CA TYR A 38 19.25 12.79 -1.83
C TYR A 38 18.82 12.77 -3.29
N VAL A 39 17.51 12.75 -3.59
CA VAL A 39 17.01 12.86 -4.97
C VAL A 39 17.47 14.15 -5.64
N ASN A 40 17.55 15.26 -4.90
CA ASN A 40 17.93 16.57 -5.44
C ASN A 40 19.46 16.75 -5.52
N HIS A 41 20.22 16.20 -4.57
CA HIS A 41 21.65 16.43 -4.41
C HIS A 41 22.44 15.13 -4.14
N PRO A 42 22.36 14.11 -5.02
CA PRO A 42 23.02 12.83 -4.77
C PRO A 42 24.55 12.98 -4.69
N ASP A 43 25.13 13.88 -5.49
CA ASP A 43 26.58 14.16 -5.53
C ASP A 43 27.15 14.70 -4.20
N LEU A 44 26.30 15.15 -3.27
CA LEU A 44 26.71 15.67 -1.97
C LEU A 44 26.75 14.60 -0.88
N ILE A 45 26.28 13.38 -1.17
CA ILE A 45 26.13 12.33 -0.18
C ILE A 45 27.06 11.17 -0.54
N ASP A 46 28.12 11.02 0.26
CA ASP A 46 29.00 9.86 0.26
C ASP A 46 28.98 9.14 1.62
N ALA A 47 29.74 8.06 1.75
CA ALA A 47 29.76 7.24 2.97
C ALA A 47 30.22 8.04 4.21
N GLU A 48 31.19 8.96 4.06
CA GLU A 48 31.65 9.81 5.17
C GLU A 48 30.55 10.80 5.57
N THR A 49 29.87 11.38 4.59
CA THR A 49 28.73 12.28 4.82
C THR A 49 27.58 11.56 5.52
N ILE A 50 27.28 10.30 5.17
CA ILE A 50 26.26 9.51 5.88
C ILE A 50 26.60 9.38 7.37
N GLU A 51 27.86 9.10 7.73
CA GLU A 51 28.27 9.00 9.13
C GLU A 51 28.04 10.32 9.90
N ASP A 52 28.35 11.45 9.28
CA ASP A 52 28.10 12.79 9.86
C ASP A 52 26.59 13.05 10.02
N LEU A 53 25.77 12.72 9.01
CA LEU A 53 24.32 12.91 9.07
C LEU A 53 23.67 12.05 10.13
N VAL A 54 24.19 10.85 10.40
CA VAL A 54 23.73 10.03 11.52
C VAL A 54 23.94 10.74 12.85
N ASP A 55 25.08 11.40 13.05
CA ASP A 55 25.33 12.19 14.26
C ASP A 55 24.40 13.40 14.36
N VAL A 56 24.14 14.09 13.26
CA VAL A 56 23.15 15.18 13.19
C VAL A 56 21.75 14.69 13.58
N MET A 57 21.30 13.55 13.03
CA MET A 57 20.01 12.94 13.38
C MET A 57 19.93 12.53 14.85
N LEU A 58 21.03 12.00 15.42
CA LEU A 58 21.10 11.64 16.84
C LEU A 58 20.97 12.85 17.75
N ASP A 59 21.60 13.97 17.38
CA ASP A 59 21.53 15.20 18.15
C ASP A 59 20.14 15.85 18.03
N GLU A 60 19.52 15.84 16.84
CA GLU A 60 18.17 16.34 16.60
C GLU A 60 17.09 15.54 17.37
N THR A 61 17.35 14.24 17.61
CA THR A 61 16.46 13.34 18.35
C THR A 61 16.86 13.13 19.81
N ALA A 62 17.89 13.85 20.30
CA ALA A 62 18.49 13.61 21.61
C ALA A 62 17.53 13.78 22.80
N SER A 63 16.51 14.64 22.69
CA SER A 63 15.50 14.84 23.75
C SER A 63 14.60 13.63 23.96
N PHE A 64 14.55 12.72 22.99
CA PHE A 64 13.65 11.58 22.93
C PHE A 64 14.38 10.24 23.12
N VAL A 65 15.69 10.23 22.86
CA VAL A 65 16.53 9.03 22.92
C VAL A 65 17.24 8.94 24.26
N ARG A 66 17.02 7.84 24.98
CA ARG A 66 17.81 7.53 26.19
C ARG A 66 19.26 7.31 25.79
N ARG A 67 20.21 7.82 26.59
CA ARG A 67 21.66 7.68 26.32
C ARG A 67 22.10 6.23 26.07
N VAL A 68 21.47 5.26 26.76
CA VAL A 68 21.76 3.83 26.60
C VAL A 68 21.33 3.27 25.25
N ASP A 69 20.33 3.89 24.61
CA ASP A 69 19.78 3.47 23.31
C ASP A 69 20.53 4.15 22.14
N ARG A 70 21.40 5.15 22.40
CA ARG A 70 22.12 5.92 21.36
C ARG A 70 22.91 5.03 20.38
N PRO A 71 23.66 3.98 20.81
CA PRO A 71 24.37 3.12 19.86
C PRO A 71 23.44 2.37 18.91
N THR A 72 22.35 1.80 19.43
CA THR A 72 21.33 1.12 18.61
C THR A 72 20.67 2.09 17.64
N ARG A 73 20.41 3.33 18.07
CA ARG A 73 19.87 4.38 17.19
C ARG A 73 20.85 4.79 16.09
N ARG A 74 22.15 4.86 16.39
CA ARG A 74 23.20 5.11 15.40
C ARG A 74 23.11 4.09 14.26
N THR A 75 23.13 2.81 14.59
CA THR A 75 23.03 1.72 13.59
C THR A 75 21.73 1.80 12.80
N LYS A 76 20.60 2.04 13.47
CA LYS A 76 19.29 2.20 12.80
C LYS A 76 19.32 3.34 11.77
N TYR A 77 19.86 4.50 12.14
CA TYR A 77 19.92 5.65 11.23
C TYR A 77 20.86 5.38 10.07
N GLN A 78 22.07 4.86 10.35
CA GLN A 78 23.03 4.52 9.31
C GLN A 78 22.43 3.57 8.27
N VAL A 79 21.90 2.42 8.71
CA VAL A 79 21.29 1.44 7.81
C VAL A 79 20.11 2.03 7.05
N GLY A 80 19.28 2.84 7.70
CA GLY A 80 18.15 3.47 7.02
C GLY A 80 18.57 4.45 5.93
N LEU A 81 19.60 5.27 6.16
CA LEU A 81 20.14 6.19 5.15
C LEU A 81 20.81 5.42 4.00
N GLU A 82 21.64 4.42 4.31
CA GLU A 82 22.31 3.57 3.31
C GLU A 82 21.29 2.82 2.44
N THR A 83 20.24 2.25 3.02
CA THR A 83 19.19 1.54 2.28
C THR A 83 18.41 2.49 1.36
N ILE A 84 18.16 3.73 1.79
CA ILE A 84 17.52 4.75 0.96
C ILE A 84 18.41 5.11 -0.24
N VAL A 85 19.70 5.32 0.00
CA VAL A 85 20.69 5.58 -1.06
C VAL A 85 20.73 4.42 -2.05
N GLU A 86 20.87 3.19 -1.57
CA GLU A 86 20.91 1.99 -2.40
C GLU A 86 19.69 1.87 -3.32
N LEU A 87 18.48 2.13 -2.79
CA LEU A 87 17.26 2.11 -3.61
C LEU A 87 17.25 3.18 -4.68
N LEU A 88 17.63 4.41 -4.34
CA LEU A 88 17.56 5.56 -5.25
C LEU A 88 18.65 5.50 -6.33
N ASP A 89 19.79 4.87 -6.03
CA ASP A 89 20.83 4.55 -7.00
C ASP A 89 20.41 3.40 -7.93
N ASP A 90 19.81 2.32 -7.41
CA ASP A 90 19.30 1.20 -8.22
C ASP A 90 18.11 1.64 -9.09
N ARG A 91 17.27 2.53 -8.57
CA ARG A 91 15.99 2.94 -9.18
C ARG A 91 15.84 4.45 -9.17
N THR A 92 16.64 5.12 -9.97
CA THR A 92 16.52 6.58 -10.17
C THR A 92 15.11 6.95 -10.64
N PRO A 93 14.46 7.97 -10.05
CA PRO A 93 13.16 8.44 -10.52
C PRO A 93 13.21 8.92 -11.97
N GLU A 94 12.21 8.56 -12.77
CA GLU A 94 12.10 8.91 -14.19
C GLU A 94 10.76 9.63 -14.47
N GLY A 95 10.77 10.68 -15.29
CA GLY A 95 9.53 11.29 -15.79
C GLY A 95 9.66 12.75 -16.23
N ASP A 96 8.67 13.21 -16.99
CA ASP A 96 8.49 14.62 -17.34
C ASP A 96 7.84 15.38 -16.17
N ASP A 97 8.28 16.63 -15.96
CA ASP A 97 7.78 17.60 -14.97
C ASP A 97 6.28 17.44 -14.70
N LEU A 98 5.94 17.00 -13.49
CA LEU A 98 4.56 17.00 -13.03
C LEU A 98 4.02 18.43 -12.94
N LEU A 99 2.82 18.64 -13.51
CA LEU A 99 2.12 19.93 -13.60
C LEU A 99 1.66 20.51 -12.24
N THR A 100 1.81 19.77 -11.14
CA THR A 100 1.52 20.32 -9.82
C THR A 100 2.66 21.27 -9.37
N PRO A 101 2.38 22.36 -8.65
CA PRO A 101 3.43 23.09 -7.97
C PRO A 101 4.06 22.22 -6.87
N ASP A 102 5.35 22.40 -6.61
CA ASP A 102 5.88 22.00 -5.30
C ASP A 102 5.03 22.69 -4.23
N SER A 103 4.60 21.91 -3.24
CA SER A 103 3.73 22.41 -2.20
C SER A 103 4.38 23.53 -1.39
N GLY A 104 5.72 23.64 -1.40
CA GLY A 104 6.47 24.65 -0.64
C GLY A 104 6.15 24.62 0.86
N TRP A 105 5.52 23.53 1.32
CA TRP A 105 4.94 23.35 2.65
C TRP A 105 5.78 22.32 3.40
N GLY A 106 6.83 22.84 4.05
CA GLY A 106 7.78 22.08 4.85
C GLY A 106 9.19 22.62 4.66
N ARG A 107 9.93 22.81 5.75
CA ARG A 107 11.38 22.99 5.65
C ARG A 107 12.01 21.62 5.70
N ASN A 108 12.73 21.24 4.65
CA ASN A 108 13.53 20.03 4.65
C ASN A 108 14.75 20.25 5.55
N PHE A 109 14.91 19.40 6.57
CA PHE A 109 15.95 19.54 7.57
C PHE A 109 17.37 19.50 6.97
N PHE A 110 17.62 18.61 5.99
CA PHE A 110 18.95 18.47 5.37
C PHE A 110 19.23 19.57 4.35
N ALA A 111 18.20 20.06 3.66
CA ALA A 111 18.33 21.24 2.82
C ALA A 111 18.81 22.46 3.63
N ASP A 112 18.22 22.68 4.82
CA ASP A 112 18.67 23.71 5.77
C ASP A 112 20.10 23.41 6.29
N HIS A 113 20.41 22.16 6.64
CA HIS A 113 21.73 21.74 7.14
C HIS A 113 22.85 22.03 6.13
N PHE A 114 22.64 21.72 4.84
CA PHE A 114 23.59 21.96 3.76
C PHE A 114 23.47 23.35 3.13
N ASN A 115 22.49 24.16 3.57
CA ASN A 115 22.15 25.45 2.98
C ASN A 115 21.94 25.35 1.45
N ARG A 116 21.09 24.40 1.05
CA ARG A 116 20.67 24.12 -0.34
C ARG A 116 19.15 24.19 -0.45
N SER A 117 18.64 24.40 -1.66
CA SER A 117 17.20 24.27 -1.95
C SER A 117 16.89 22.85 -2.41
N VAL A 118 15.72 22.35 -2.05
CA VAL A 118 15.10 21.18 -2.67
C VAL A 118 13.97 21.70 -3.55
N GLU A 119 14.01 21.37 -4.84
CA GLU A 119 12.99 21.71 -5.82
C GLU A 119 12.94 20.54 -6.80
N SER A 120 12.23 19.47 -6.42
CA SER A 120 12.12 18.26 -7.24
C SER A 120 10.68 18.08 -7.74
N PRO A 121 10.48 17.80 -9.03
CA PRO A 121 9.16 17.45 -9.54
C PRO A 121 8.68 16.08 -9.03
N PHE A 122 9.57 15.29 -8.43
CA PHE A 122 9.32 13.92 -8.04
C PHE A 122 8.95 13.74 -6.56
N THR A 123 9.41 14.62 -5.65
CA THR A 123 9.31 14.38 -4.20
C THR A 123 8.25 15.25 -3.51
N GLU A 124 7.71 14.76 -2.41
CA GLU A 124 6.89 15.51 -1.42
C GLU A 124 5.71 16.30 -2.04
N ARG A 125 5.02 15.67 -3.00
CA ARG A 125 3.99 16.28 -3.84
C ARG A 125 2.63 16.30 -3.15
N TRP A 126 2.16 17.50 -2.82
CA TRP A 126 0.79 17.68 -2.35
C TRP A 126 -0.22 17.61 -3.49
N PHE A 127 -1.35 16.96 -3.26
CA PHE A 127 -2.49 17.02 -4.15
C PHE A 127 -3.80 17.23 -3.38
N GLU A 128 -4.73 17.92 -4.03
CA GLU A 128 -6.13 17.99 -3.63
C GLU A 128 -6.98 17.63 -4.85
N ASN A 129 -7.58 16.44 -4.82
CA ASN A 129 -8.52 16.00 -5.82
C ASN A 129 -9.94 16.35 -5.33
N GLN A 130 -10.46 17.47 -5.80
CA GLN A 130 -11.77 17.96 -5.39
C GLN A 130 -12.91 17.06 -5.89
N ASP A 131 -12.75 16.47 -7.08
CA ASP A 131 -13.77 15.60 -7.68
C ASP A 131 -13.97 14.32 -6.86
N LEU A 132 -12.90 13.78 -6.28
CA LEU A 132 -12.94 12.61 -5.40
C LEU A 132 -13.00 12.95 -3.90
N GLY A 133 -12.91 14.23 -3.53
CA GLY A 133 -12.80 14.65 -2.13
C GLY A 133 -11.54 14.14 -1.42
N LEU A 134 -10.48 13.84 -2.17
CA LEU A 134 -9.23 13.28 -1.66
C LEU A 134 -8.14 14.34 -1.56
N LYS A 135 -7.25 14.16 -0.59
CA LYS A 135 -5.99 14.90 -0.52
C LYS A 135 -4.91 14.07 0.13
N GLY A 136 -3.67 14.34 -0.23
CA GLY A 136 -2.52 13.62 0.30
C GLY A 136 -1.21 14.26 -0.12
N LYS A 137 -0.12 13.72 0.43
CA LYS A 137 1.26 14.06 0.08
C LYS A 137 1.93 12.81 -0.46
N ILE A 138 2.37 12.82 -1.70
CA ILE A 138 3.09 11.71 -2.33
C ILE A 138 4.56 11.90 -2.00
N ASP A 139 5.19 10.91 -1.37
CA ASP A 139 6.61 11.04 -1.00
C ASP A 139 7.51 11.03 -2.24
N LEU A 140 7.28 10.07 -3.16
CA LEU A 140 8.04 9.96 -4.39
C LEU A 140 7.16 9.53 -5.57
N VAL A 141 7.26 10.25 -6.67
CA VAL A 141 6.79 9.86 -7.99
C VAL A 141 7.97 9.21 -8.69
N HIS A 142 8.00 7.88 -8.65
CA HIS A 142 9.10 7.10 -9.22
C HIS A 142 9.04 7.09 -10.75
N GLY A 143 7.83 7.05 -11.29
CA GLY A 143 7.58 6.96 -12.71
C GLY A 143 6.21 7.51 -13.13
N PRO A 144 5.92 7.55 -14.45
CA PRO A 144 4.61 7.90 -14.97
C PRO A 144 3.46 7.09 -14.35
N ASP A 145 3.66 5.81 -14.12
CA ASP A 145 2.67 4.87 -13.60
C ASP A 145 3.00 4.35 -12.19
N HIS A 146 4.04 4.87 -11.55
CA HIS A 146 4.59 4.31 -10.31
C HIS A 146 4.82 5.37 -9.24
N LEU A 147 4.16 5.19 -8.10
CA LEU A 147 4.35 5.98 -6.88
C LEU A 147 5.04 5.16 -5.79
N LEU A 148 5.83 5.82 -4.96
CA LEU A 148 6.53 5.22 -3.83
C LEU A 148 6.32 6.04 -2.55
N ASP A 149 6.21 5.33 -1.43
CA ASP A 149 6.03 5.88 -0.09
C ASP A 149 6.99 5.21 0.90
N TYR A 150 7.68 6.03 1.69
CA TYR A 150 8.68 5.58 2.64
C TYR A 150 8.03 5.19 3.97
N LYS A 151 8.47 4.07 4.55
CA LYS A 151 7.92 3.53 5.79
C LYS A 151 9.03 3.10 6.75
N SER A 152 9.06 3.72 7.93
CA SER A 152 9.95 3.33 9.03
C SER A 152 9.42 2.17 9.88
N GLY A 153 8.20 1.69 9.60
CA GLY A 153 7.56 0.57 10.30
C GLY A 153 7.91 -0.79 9.69
N SER A 154 7.31 -1.86 10.22
CA SER A 154 7.48 -3.21 9.68
C SER A 154 6.72 -3.41 8.38
N ARG A 155 7.32 -4.19 7.47
CA ARG A 155 6.76 -4.49 6.17
C ARG A 155 5.46 -5.27 6.27
N LYS A 156 4.51 -4.86 5.43
CA LYS A 156 3.28 -5.60 5.19
C LYS A 156 3.35 -6.20 3.80
N ARG A 157 3.14 -7.51 3.68
CA ARG A 157 2.96 -8.17 2.39
C ARG A 157 1.74 -7.60 1.65
N ALA A 158 1.75 -7.64 0.32
CA ALA A 158 0.68 -7.10 -0.52
C ALA A 158 -0.72 -7.60 -0.13
N SER A 159 -0.87 -8.89 0.16
CA SER A 159 -2.15 -9.45 0.63
C SER A 159 -2.67 -8.86 1.93
N ARG A 160 -1.77 -8.46 2.83
CA ARG A 160 -2.14 -7.75 4.06
C ARG A 160 -2.53 -6.31 3.78
N VAL A 161 -1.90 -5.65 2.80
CA VAL A 161 -2.30 -4.30 2.38
C VAL A 161 -3.73 -4.32 1.82
N VAL A 162 -4.01 -5.19 0.85
CA VAL A 162 -5.35 -5.35 0.25
C VAL A 162 -6.39 -5.77 1.28
N LYS A 163 -6.05 -6.70 2.19
CA LYS A 163 -6.95 -7.09 3.28
C LYS A 163 -7.25 -5.92 4.22
N ASN A 164 -6.24 -5.13 4.57
CA ASN A 164 -6.39 -4.00 5.48
C ASN A 164 -7.15 -2.82 4.86
N SER A 165 -7.31 -2.80 3.54
CA SER A 165 -8.09 -1.80 2.81
C SER A 165 -9.54 -2.21 2.58
N ALA A 166 -10.02 -3.28 3.23
CA ALA A 166 -11.42 -3.69 3.15
C ALA A 166 -12.37 -2.54 3.56
N LEU A 167 -13.46 -2.39 2.83
CA LEU A 167 -14.45 -1.32 3.02
C LEU A 167 -15.64 -1.79 3.86
N ASP A 168 -16.07 -3.05 3.71
CA ASP A 168 -17.20 -3.63 4.44
C ASP A 168 -17.02 -5.15 4.72
N PRO A 169 -16.99 -5.57 6.00
CA PRO A 169 -16.65 -4.72 7.13
C PRO A 169 -15.19 -4.24 6.99
N PRO A 170 -14.85 -3.04 7.48
CA PRO A 170 -13.46 -2.60 7.53
C PRO A 170 -12.59 -3.54 8.38
N SER A 171 -11.30 -3.60 8.05
CA SER A 171 -10.31 -4.30 8.88
C SER A 171 -10.15 -3.64 10.26
N ASP A 172 -9.81 -4.41 11.29
CA ASP A 172 -9.38 -3.90 12.61
C ASP A 172 -8.17 -2.94 12.56
N THR A 173 -7.47 -2.90 11.42
CA THR A 173 -6.35 -1.98 11.17
C THR A 173 -6.51 -1.29 9.81
N PRO A 174 -7.56 -0.45 9.63
CA PRO A 174 -7.91 0.09 8.33
C PRO A 174 -6.74 0.87 7.72
N ASN A 175 -6.37 0.53 6.50
CA ASN A 175 -5.35 1.23 5.74
C ASN A 175 -5.79 1.40 4.29
N PHE A 176 -6.12 2.64 3.93
CA PHE A 176 -6.60 3.01 2.61
C PHE A 176 -5.56 3.76 1.78
N GLN A 177 -4.30 3.79 2.24
CA GLN A 177 -3.26 4.62 1.66
C GLN A 177 -3.04 4.30 0.17
N ALA A 178 -2.85 3.03 -0.17
CA ALA A 178 -2.65 2.61 -1.57
C ALA A 178 -3.86 2.95 -2.45
N LEU A 179 -5.10 2.67 -1.99
CA LEU A 179 -6.32 3.02 -2.72
C LEU A 179 -6.43 4.53 -2.97
N LEU A 180 -6.12 5.36 -1.96
CA LEU A 180 -6.18 6.82 -2.05
C LEU A 180 -5.23 7.37 -3.13
N TYR A 181 -3.97 6.93 -3.13
CA TYR A 181 -3.00 7.41 -4.12
C TYR A 181 -3.28 6.85 -5.51
N LEU A 182 -3.68 5.58 -5.62
CA LEU A 182 -4.03 4.97 -6.91
C LEU A 182 -5.30 5.58 -7.51
N ALA A 183 -6.31 5.91 -6.71
CA ALA A 183 -7.52 6.61 -7.18
C ALA A 183 -7.19 8.01 -7.69
N HIS A 184 -6.37 8.78 -6.97
CA HIS A 184 -5.88 10.05 -7.48
C HIS A 184 -5.09 9.88 -8.77
N ARG A 185 -4.15 8.93 -8.83
CA ARG A 185 -3.33 8.72 -10.03
C ARG A 185 -4.18 8.24 -11.23
N ARG A 186 -5.21 7.42 -10.98
CA ARG A 186 -6.20 7.00 -11.98
C ARG A 186 -6.95 8.17 -12.58
N SER A 187 -7.28 9.20 -11.80
CA SER A 187 -7.95 10.40 -12.31
C SER A 187 -7.08 11.21 -13.28
N GLU A 188 -5.75 11.17 -13.11
CA GLU A 188 -4.80 11.81 -14.03
C GLU A 188 -4.48 10.94 -15.25
N ARG A 189 -4.47 9.61 -15.04
CA ARG A 189 -4.06 8.60 -16.02
C ARG A 189 -5.09 7.47 -16.08
N PRO A 190 -6.26 7.72 -16.69
CA PRO A 190 -7.30 6.72 -16.80
C PRO A 190 -6.89 5.60 -17.75
N ASN A 191 -7.37 4.38 -17.49
CA ASN A 191 -7.13 3.19 -18.30
C ASN A 191 -5.66 2.72 -18.36
N GLU A 192 -4.79 3.21 -17.46
CA GLU A 192 -3.41 2.75 -17.34
C GLU A 192 -3.25 1.77 -16.16
N ARG A 193 -2.32 0.83 -16.31
CA ARG A 193 -1.86 0.00 -15.18
C ARG A 193 -1.01 0.89 -14.28
N LEU A 194 -1.29 0.90 -12.98
CA LEU A 194 -0.59 1.76 -12.02
C LEU A 194 0.04 0.92 -10.90
N GLN A 195 1.08 1.45 -10.27
CA GLN A 195 1.80 0.81 -9.18
C GLN A 195 1.97 1.75 -8.00
N PHE A 196 1.84 1.19 -6.79
CA PHE A 196 2.13 1.88 -5.55
C PHE A 196 3.04 0.99 -4.69
N THR A 197 4.22 1.49 -4.33
CA THR A 197 5.21 0.76 -3.55
C THR A 197 5.38 1.36 -2.16
N PHE A 198 5.23 0.53 -1.15
CA PHE A 198 5.69 0.84 0.19
C PHE A 198 7.15 0.38 0.34
N PHE A 199 8.05 1.31 0.61
CA PHE A 199 9.46 1.03 0.86
C PHE A 199 9.75 1.07 2.36
N HIS A 200 10.00 -0.11 2.94
CA HIS A 200 10.28 -0.28 4.36
C HIS A 200 11.78 -0.34 4.59
N PHE A 201 12.43 0.83 4.56
CA PHE A 201 13.88 1.01 4.57
C PHE A 201 14.59 0.54 5.86
N LEU A 202 13.86 0.02 6.85
CA LEU A 202 14.39 -0.60 8.06
C LEU A 202 14.04 -2.08 8.20
N GLU A 203 13.35 -2.67 7.23
CA GLU A 203 12.89 -4.07 7.29
C GLU A 203 14.07 -5.05 7.39
N THR A 204 15.14 -4.79 6.65
CA THR A 204 16.33 -5.64 6.57
C THR A 204 17.39 -5.30 7.61
N LEU A 205 17.08 -4.49 8.64
CA LEU A 205 18.06 -4.04 9.64
C LEU A 205 18.85 -5.20 10.26
N ASP A 206 18.16 -6.29 10.63
CA ASP A 206 18.79 -7.48 11.21
C ASP A 206 19.61 -8.26 10.16
N ASP A 207 19.16 -8.30 8.91
CA ASP A 207 19.81 -9.02 7.80
C ASP A 207 21.05 -8.28 7.27
N VAL A 208 21.05 -6.94 7.28
CA VAL A 208 22.20 -6.10 6.95
C VAL A 208 23.34 -6.37 7.92
N VAL A 209 23.02 -6.49 9.22
CA VAL A 209 24.01 -6.86 10.25
C VAL A 209 24.57 -8.28 10.02
N ALA A 210 23.79 -9.18 9.43
CA ALA A 210 24.22 -10.53 9.05
C ALA A 210 24.92 -10.61 7.68
N GLY A 211 24.83 -9.57 6.84
CA GLY A 211 25.35 -9.55 5.47
C GLY A 211 24.50 -10.33 4.45
N GLU A 212 23.21 -10.51 4.73
CA GLU A 212 22.27 -11.30 3.93
C GLU A 212 21.11 -10.46 3.36
N ALA A 213 21.18 -9.13 3.48
CA ALA A 213 20.10 -8.24 3.07
C ALA A 213 19.85 -8.25 1.56
N ASP A 214 18.57 -8.27 1.19
CA ASP A 214 18.08 -8.07 -0.17
C ASP A 214 17.17 -6.84 -0.18
N LEU A 215 17.47 -5.89 -1.06
CA LEU A 215 16.68 -4.67 -1.22
C LEU A 215 15.22 -4.98 -1.56
N ASP A 216 14.94 -6.02 -2.34
CA ASP A 216 13.56 -6.39 -2.70
C ASP A 216 12.74 -6.83 -1.47
N ASP A 217 13.38 -7.29 -0.40
CA ASP A 217 12.71 -7.61 0.86
C ASP A 217 12.23 -6.39 1.63
N THR A 218 12.70 -5.19 1.29
CA THR A 218 12.19 -3.92 1.83
C THR A 218 10.93 -3.43 1.12
N LEU A 219 10.64 -3.96 -0.07
CA LEU A 219 9.60 -3.43 -0.94
C LEU A 219 8.28 -4.19 -0.82
N THR A 220 7.18 -3.47 -0.94
CA THR A 220 5.85 -4.06 -1.20
C THR A 220 5.14 -3.24 -2.24
N THR A 221 5.05 -3.77 -3.46
CA THR A 221 4.34 -3.16 -4.58
C THR A 221 2.94 -3.73 -4.71
N ILE A 222 1.95 -2.85 -4.81
CA ILE A 222 0.59 -3.17 -5.22
C ILE A 222 0.41 -2.69 -6.65
N THR A 223 -0.12 -3.56 -7.51
CA THR A 223 -0.55 -3.17 -8.86
C THR A 223 -2.04 -2.87 -8.87
N TYR A 224 -2.43 -1.81 -9.57
CA TYR A 224 -3.78 -1.58 -10.05
C TYR A 224 -3.90 -1.98 -11.53
N HIS A 225 -4.94 -2.77 -11.84
CA HIS A 225 -5.32 -3.13 -13.20
C HIS A 225 -6.57 -2.35 -13.62
N PRO A 226 -6.56 -1.65 -14.77
CA PRO A 226 -7.67 -0.83 -15.23
C PRO A 226 -8.76 -1.64 -15.94
N THR A 227 -9.03 -2.84 -15.44
CA THR A 227 -10.04 -3.76 -15.98
C THR A 227 -10.67 -4.50 -14.81
N PRO A 228 -11.91 -4.99 -14.94
CA PRO A 228 -12.52 -5.77 -13.88
C PRO A 228 -11.75 -7.07 -13.61
N PHE A 229 -11.73 -7.55 -12.36
CA PHE A 229 -11.00 -8.79 -12.05
C PHE A 229 -11.47 -9.99 -12.89
N GLU A 230 -12.77 -10.12 -13.15
CA GLU A 230 -13.29 -11.20 -13.99
C GLU A 230 -12.71 -11.15 -15.41
N GLU A 231 -12.60 -9.95 -15.99
CA GLU A 231 -12.01 -9.77 -17.31
C GLU A 231 -10.51 -10.11 -17.31
N HIS A 232 -9.79 -9.69 -16.27
CA HIS A 232 -8.40 -10.06 -16.10
C HIS A 232 -8.23 -11.57 -15.93
N ALA A 233 -9.03 -12.19 -15.08
CA ALA A 233 -8.99 -13.62 -14.77
C ALA A 233 -9.27 -14.47 -16.02
N ARG A 234 -10.28 -14.11 -16.83
CA ARG A 234 -10.61 -14.83 -18.07
C ARG A 234 -9.66 -14.54 -19.23
N SER A 235 -8.70 -13.63 -19.07
CA SER A 235 -7.83 -13.20 -20.16
C SER A 235 -6.89 -14.31 -20.62
N ARG A 236 -6.46 -14.23 -21.89
CA ARG A 236 -5.44 -15.14 -22.44
C ARG A 236 -4.12 -15.00 -21.68
N THR A 237 -3.73 -13.78 -21.33
CA THR A 237 -2.50 -13.51 -20.58
C THR A 237 -2.51 -14.21 -19.23
N MET A 238 -3.64 -14.20 -18.51
CA MET A 238 -3.75 -14.91 -17.23
C MET A 238 -3.70 -16.43 -17.42
N PHE A 239 -4.34 -16.96 -18.46
CA PHE A 239 -4.23 -18.39 -18.80
C PHE A 239 -2.78 -18.80 -19.08
N GLU A 240 -2.06 -18.03 -19.88
CA GLU A 240 -0.65 -18.28 -20.23
C GLU A 240 0.24 -18.21 -18.98
N ALA A 241 0.06 -17.20 -18.12
CA ALA A 241 0.77 -17.10 -16.84
C ALA A 241 0.48 -18.30 -15.90
N LEU A 242 -0.77 -18.75 -15.80
CA LEU A 242 -1.13 -19.93 -15.02
C LEU A 242 -0.54 -21.22 -15.62
N ARG A 243 -0.45 -21.31 -16.95
CA ARG A 243 0.11 -22.48 -17.63
C ARG A 243 1.63 -22.56 -17.46
N ASP A 244 2.31 -21.43 -17.55
CA ASP A 244 3.77 -21.38 -17.65
C ASP A 244 4.41 -21.20 -16.26
N ASP A 245 3.83 -20.37 -15.39
CA ASP A 245 4.34 -20.04 -14.05
C ASP A 245 3.44 -20.56 -12.91
N GLY A 246 2.39 -21.31 -13.24
CA GLY A 246 1.46 -21.85 -12.26
C GLY A 246 2.07 -22.88 -11.31
N ALA A 247 1.28 -23.39 -10.37
CA ALA A 247 1.73 -24.49 -9.53
C ALA A 247 1.79 -25.79 -10.34
N LYS A 248 2.64 -26.74 -9.93
CA LYS A 248 2.97 -27.97 -10.69
C LYS A 248 1.79 -28.69 -11.35
N ASN A 249 0.69 -28.91 -10.63
CA ASN A 249 -0.47 -29.61 -11.20
C ASN A 249 -1.35 -28.68 -12.05
N CYS A 250 -1.39 -27.37 -11.73
CA CYS A 250 -2.03 -26.36 -12.58
C CYS A 250 -1.34 -26.31 -13.95
N GLN A 251 -0.01 -26.12 -14.00
CA GLN A 251 0.76 -26.15 -15.26
C GLN A 251 0.51 -27.44 -16.04
N LYS A 252 0.60 -28.59 -15.35
CA LYS A 252 0.38 -29.89 -15.99
C LYS A 252 -1.01 -30.00 -16.61
N THR A 253 -2.06 -29.56 -15.91
CA THR A 253 -3.43 -29.59 -16.44
C THR A 253 -3.60 -28.60 -17.59
N LEU A 254 -3.14 -27.36 -17.44
CA LEU A 254 -3.30 -26.32 -18.45
C LEU A 254 -2.46 -26.57 -19.71
N SER A 255 -1.35 -27.30 -19.61
CA SER A 255 -0.55 -27.74 -20.77
C SER A 255 -1.26 -28.72 -21.71
N LYS A 256 -2.47 -29.18 -21.34
CA LYS A 256 -3.27 -30.16 -22.07
C LYS A 256 -4.55 -29.57 -22.69
N ILE A 257 -4.79 -28.29 -22.52
CA ILE A 257 -5.97 -27.61 -23.03
C ILE A 257 -5.57 -26.34 -23.77
N GLU A 258 -6.48 -25.83 -24.59
CA GLU A 258 -6.32 -24.52 -25.23
C GLU A 258 -7.00 -23.43 -24.39
N TYR A 259 -6.66 -22.17 -24.67
CA TYR A 259 -7.29 -21.02 -24.02
C TYR A 259 -8.83 -21.04 -24.16
N THR A 260 -9.35 -21.52 -25.29
CA THR A 260 -10.79 -21.63 -25.52
C THR A 260 -11.45 -22.56 -24.52
N ASP A 261 -10.81 -23.67 -24.16
CA ASP A 261 -11.34 -24.61 -23.17
C ASP A 261 -11.40 -23.95 -21.78
N TYR A 262 -10.34 -23.23 -21.40
CA TYR A 262 -10.30 -22.46 -20.15
C TYR A 262 -11.44 -21.44 -20.05
N ARG A 263 -11.71 -20.73 -21.15
CA ARG A 263 -12.72 -19.66 -21.20
C ARG A 263 -14.16 -20.17 -21.02
N VAL A 264 -14.46 -21.41 -21.45
CA VAL A 264 -15.81 -22.00 -21.33
C VAL A 264 -16.35 -21.95 -19.90
N ALA A 265 -15.49 -22.12 -18.89
CA ALA A 265 -15.92 -22.07 -17.50
C ALA A 265 -16.49 -20.70 -17.09
N PHE A 266 -15.87 -19.61 -17.57
CA PHE A 266 -16.34 -18.24 -17.34
C PHE A 266 -17.62 -17.89 -18.11
N GLU A 267 -17.88 -18.58 -19.22
CA GLU A 267 -19.14 -18.44 -19.98
C GLU A 267 -20.29 -19.22 -19.34
N THR A 268 -19.97 -20.23 -18.51
CA THR A 268 -20.94 -21.18 -17.95
C THR A 268 -21.39 -20.78 -16.54
N ALA A 269 -20.50 -20.19 -15.74
CA ALA A 269 -20.82 -19.72 -14.39
C ALA A 269 -20.11 -18.40 -14.09
N PRO A 270 -20.73 -17.48 -13.34
CA PRO A 270 -20.12 -16.22 -12.97
C PRO A 270 -18.98 -16.44 -11.96
N LEU A 271 -17.90 -15.67 -12.09
CA LEU A 271 -16.83 -15.67 -11.10
C LEU A 271 -17.32 -14.99 -9.81
N PRO A 272 -17.30 -15.65 -8.64
CA PRO A 272 -17.75 -15.03 -7.40
C PRO A 272 -16.82 -13.88 -6.99
N ALA A 273 -17.41 -12.82 -6.44
CA ALA A 273 -16.70 -11.67 -5.89
C ALA A 273 -16.08 -12.00 -4.52
N THR A 274 -15.09 -12.89 -4.50
CA THR A 274 -14.36 -13.31 -3.29
C THR A 274 -12.85 -13.19 -3.46
N ARG A 275 -12.17 -12.98 -2.34
CA ARG A 275 -10.71 -13.06 -2.20
C ARG A 275 -10.28 -14.36 -1.50
N ASP A 276 -11.22 -15.10 -0.92
CA ASP A 276 -10.95 -16.34 -0.22
C ASP A 276 -10.84 -17.50 -1.22
N SER A 277 -9.73 -18.22 -1.14
CA SER A 277 -9.47 -19.29 -2.09
C SER A 277 -10.35 -20.51 -1.90
N ASP A 278 -10.74 -20.81 -0.66
CA ASP A 278 -11.59 -21.96 -0.38
C ASP A 278 -13.03 -21.64 -0.79
N GLU A 279 -13.51 -20.42 -0.55
CA GLU A 279 -14.80 -19.95 -1.10
C GLU A 279 -14.84 -20.04 -2.63
N LEU A 280 -13.77 -19.60 -3.31
CA LEU A 280 -13.68 -19.69 -4.77
C LEU A 280 -13.66 -21.15 -5.25
N ILE A 281 -12.94 -22.04 -4.56
CA ILE A 281 -12.86 -23.47 -4.89
C ILE A 281 -14.22 -24.16 -4.73
N ASP A 282 -14.93 -23.85 -3.64
CA ASP A 282 -16.19 -24.52 -3.30
C ASP A 282 -17.41 -23.92 -4.02
N SER A 283 -17.24 -22.74 -4.65
CA SER A 283 -18.26 -22.07 -5.47
C SER A 283 -18.75 -22.88 -6.68
N GLU A 284 -19.90 -22.49 -7.23
CA GLU A 284 -20.42 -23.02 -8.49
C GLU A 284 -19.39 -22.89 -9.63
N PHE A 285 -18.73 -21.73 -9.74
CA PHE A 285 -17.66 -21.50 -10.70
C PHE A 285 -16.53 -22.51 -10.54
N GLY A 286 -16.09 -22.78 -9.31
CA GLY A 286 -15.03 -23.76 -9.03
C GLY A 286 -15.40 -25.18 -9.49
N GLN A 287 -16.65 -25.58 -9.27
CA GLN A 287 -17.19 -26.88 -9.70
C GLN A 287 -17.31 -26.98 -11.23
N VAL A 288 -17.77 -25.92 -11.89
CA VAL A 288 -17.84 -25.82 -13.36
C VAL A 288 -16.46 -25.88 -13.98
N MET A 289 -15.49 -25.14 -13.43
CA MET A 289 -14.09 -25.18 -13.87
C MET A 289 -13.50 -26.60 -13.72
N GLU A 290 -13.71 -27.25 -12.58
CA GLU A 290 -13.22 -28.63 -12.38
C GLU A 290 -13.86 -29.61 -13.36
N THR A 291 -15.17 -29.52 -13.58
CA THR A 291 -15.90 -30.38 -14.51
C THR A 291 -15.42 -30.20 -15.94
N ASN A 292 -15.27 -28.95 -16.37
CA ASN A 292 -14.76 -28.60 -17.70
C ASN A 292 -13.34 -29.15 -17.92
N LEU A 293 -12.43 -28.91 -16.98
CA LEU A 293 -11.05 -29.41 -17.06
C LEU A 293 -10.98 -30.95 -17.09
N ARG A 294 -11.82 -31.63 -16.31
CA ARG A 294 -11.95 -33.10 -16.37
C ARG A 294 -12.52 -33.59 -17.69
N GLY A 295 -13.47 -32.86 -18.28
CA GLY A 295 -14.02 -33.16 -19.60
C GLY A 295 -12.97 -33.09 -20.71
N CYS A 296 -12.09 -32.10 -20.67
CA CYS A 296 -11.04 -31.91 -21.68
C CYS A 296 -9.83 -32.85 -21.48
N VAL A 297 -9.38 -33.04 -20.23
CA VAL A 297 -8.12 -33.75 -19.93
C VAL A 297 -8.34 -35.20 -19.48
N GLY A 298 -9.51 -35.52 -18.92
CA GLY A 298 -9.84 -36.80 -18.31
C GLY A 298 -9.87 -36.78 -16.77
N GLU A 299 -10.46 -37.82 -16.18
CA GLU A 299 -10.68 -37.95 -14.73
C GLU A 299 -9.43 -38.41 -13.95
N TYR A 300 -8.36 -37.63 -14.02
CA TYR A 300 -7.15 -37.91 -13.27
C TYR A 300 -7.10 -37.12 -11.96
N LYS A 301 -6.56 -37.73 -10.90
CA LYS A 301 -6.35 -37.06 -9.59
C LYS A 301 -5.58 -35.74 -9.70
N TYR A 302 -4.62 -35.65 -10.63
CA TYR A 302 -3.85 -34.41 -10.83
C TYR A 302 -4.68 -33.29 -11.47
N VAL A 303 -5.75 -33.60 -12.21
CA VAL A 303 -6.62 -32.59 -12.84
C VAL A 303 -7.40 -31.85 -11.77
N SER A 304 -8.02 -32.56 -10.82
CA SER A 304 -8.67 -31.96 -9.66
C SER A 304 -7.72 -31.11 -8.81
N SER A 305 -6.52 -31.64 -8.53
CA SER A 305 -5.51 -30.86 -7.82
C SER A 305 -5.05 -29.64 -8.62
N GLY A 306 -4.99 -29.75 -9.96
CA GLY A 306 -4.61 -28.66 -10.85
C GLY A 306 -5.66 -27.56 -10.88
N CYS A 307 -6.96 -27.92 -10.93
CA CYS A 307 -8.07 -26.97 -10.81
C CYS A 307 -8.00 -26.20 -9.48
N LYS A 308 -7.84 -26.88 -8.35
CA LYS A 308 -7.70 -26.21 -7.04
C LYS A 308 -6.49 -25.28 -6.98
N GLN A 309 -5.37 -25.68 -7.59
CA GLN A 309 -4.18 -24.83 -7.66
C GLN A 309 -4.41 -23.58 -8.53
N LEU A 310 -5.09 -23.74 -9.66
CA LEU A 310 -5.49 -22.64 -10.54
C LEU A 310 -6.37 -21.63 -9.77
N LEU A 311 -7.44 -22.10 -9.12
CA LEU A 311 -8.36 -21.23 -8.39
C LEU A 311 -7.66 -20.52 -7.23
N ARG A 312 -6.75 -21.21 -6.51
CA ARG A 312 -5.90 -20.56 -5.49
C ARG A 312 -5.01 -19.46 -6.07
N GLN A 313 -4.49 -19.65 -7.28
CA GLN A 313 -3.68 -18.62 -7.93
C GLN A 313 -4.52 -17.44 -8.40
N LEU A 314 -5.73 -17.65 -8.90
CA LEU A 314 -6.68 -16.56 -9.18
C LEU A 314 -7.01 -15.76 -7.91
N ALA A 315 -7.38 -16.45 -6.82
CA ALA A 315 -7.65 -15.81 -5.53
C ALA A 315 -6.41 -15.07 -4.98
N ARG A 316 -5.21 -15.63 -5.19
CA ARG A 316 -3.95 -14.96 -4.85
C ARG A 316 -3.79 -13.65 -5.64
N VAL A 317 -3.96 -13.67 -6.97
CA VAL A 317 -3.87 -12.46 -7.80
C VAL A 317 -4.87 -11.39 -7.33
N ARG A 318 -6.14 -11.78 -7.10
CA ARG A 318 -7.16 -10.89 -6.55
C ARG A 318 -6.83 -10.33 -5.16
N SER A 319 -6.11 -11.10 -4.35
CA SER A 319 -5.73 -10.70 -3.00
C SER A 319 -4.47 -9.83 -2.94
N HIS A 320 -3.69 -9.70 -4.02
CA HIS A 320 -2.42 -8.94 -3.99
C HIS A 320 -2.47 -7.66 -4.82
N ASN A 321 -3.55 -7.45 -5.58
CA ASN A 321 -3.71 -6.34 -6.52
C ASN A 321 -5.07 -5.70 -6.36
N TYR A 322 -5.20 -4.49 -6.90
CA TYR A 322 -6.47 -3.82 -7.08
C TYR A 322 -6.90 -3.89 -8.55
N PHE A 323 -8.21 -3.90 -8.76
CA PHE A 323 -8.85 -3.88 -10.07
C PHE A 323 -9.81 -2.70 -10.15
N GLU A 324 -10.38 -2.46 -11.33
CA GLU A 324 -11.29 -1.33 -11.59
C GLU A 324 -12.36 -1.19 -10.51
N GLU A 325 -13.04 -2.29 -10.20
CA GLU A 325 -14.13 -2.32 -9.22
C GLU A 325 -13.69 -2.01 -7.79
N ASP A 326 -12.41 -2.18 -7.45
CA ASP A 326 -11.89 -1.84 -6.11
C ASP A 326 -11.73 -0.34 -5.91
N LEU A 327 -11.26 0.36 -6.95
CA LEU A 327 -11.12 1.82 -6.90
C LEU A 327 -12.49 2.48 -7.04
N ASP A 328 -13.41 1.92 -7.83
CA ASP A 328 -14.79 2.41 -7.92
C ASP A 328 -15.52 2.31 -6.57
N ALA A 329 -15.46 1.13 -5.93
CA ALA A 329 -16.05 0.94 -4.61
C ALA A 329 -15.40 1.86 -3.56
N PHE A 330 -14.12 2.14 -3.70
CA PHE A 330 -13.41 3.06 -2.82
C PHE A 330 -13.84 4.52 -3.00
N GLU A 331 -14.03 4.99 -4.23
CA GLU A 331 -14.48 6.34 -4.53
C GLU A 331 -15.93 6.57 -4.09
N GLU A 332 -16.80 5.59 -4.30
CA GLU A 332 -18.16 5.58 -3.74
C GLU A 332 -18.11 5.64 -2.21
N PHE A 333 -17.29 4.79 -1.59
CA PHE A 333 -17.10 4.79 -0.14
C PHE A 333 -16.64 6.14 0.39
N VAL A 334 -15.69 6.80 -0.26
CA VAL A 334 -15.22 8.14 0.14
C VAL A 334 -16.35 9.16 0.08
N THR A 335 -17.15 9.15 -1.00
CA THR A 335 -18.30 10.03 -1.17
C THR A 335 -19.31 9.85 -0.04
N GLU A 336 -19.71 8.62 0.25
CA GLU A 336 -20.63 8.31 1.36
C GLU A 336 -20.09 8.78 2.71
N ARG A 337 -18.78 8.57 2.98
CA ARG A 337 -18.18 8.98 4.26
C ARG A 337 -18.09 10.50 4.38
N ILE A 338 -17.93 11.23 3.27
CA ILE A 338 -17.97 12.70 3.25
C ILE A 338 -19.39 13.19 3.57
N ASP A 339 -20.41 12.61 2.96
CA ASP A 339 -21.81 12.95 3.22
C ASP A 339 -22.19 12.70 4.68
N GLU A 340 -21.84 11.52 5.21
CA GLU A 340 -22.04 11.15 6.62
C GLU A 340 -21.31 12.13 7.57
N LEU A 341 -20.09 12.53 7.22
CA LEU A 341 -19.32 13.49 8.00
C LEU A 341 -19.98 14.87 8.01
N ASN A 342 -20.54 15.31 6.88
CA ASN A 342 -21.21 16.61 6.78
C ASN A 342 -22.52 16.63 7.57
N GLN A 343 -23.36 15.59 7.50
CA GLN A 343 -24.57 15.45 8.32
C GLN A 343 -24.26 15.56 9.82
N ARG A 344 -23.18 14.90 10.28
CA ARG A 344 -22.73 14.99 11.68
C ARG A 344 -22.22 16.38 12.07
N ARG A 345 -21.57 17.09 11.14
CA ARG A 345 -21.13 18.48 11.35
C ARG A 345 -22.30 19.45 11.44
N GLU A 346 -23.38 19.18 10.70
CA GLU A 346 -24.62 19.95 10.74
C GLU A 346 -25.46 19.65 12.01
N GLY A 347 -25.08 18.61 12.76
CA GLY A 347 -25.68 18.27 14.05
C GLY A 347 -26.89 17.35 13.94
N GLU A 348 -27.10 16.71 12.79
CA GLU A 348 -28.17 15.71 12.59
C GLU A 348 -27.96 14.47 13.48
N GLU A 349 -26.70 14.11 13.73
CA GLU A 349 -26.28 13.01 14.60
C GLU A 349 -25.04 13.41 15.41
N ARG A 350 -24.86 12.80 16.59
CA ARG A 350 -23.59 12.84 17.32
C ARG A 350 -22.57 11.93 16.63
N PHE A 351 -21.29 12.24 16.77
CA PHE A 351 -20.22 11.32 16.37
C PHE A 351 -20.23 10.08 17.28
N PRO A 352 -20.44 8.86 16.74
CA PRO A 352 -20.42 7.63 17.53
C PRO A 352 -19.00 7.20 17.90
N VAL A 353 -18.89 6.38 18.95
CA VAL A 353 -17.63 5.71 19.32
C VAL A 353 -17.37 4.53 18.39
N HIS A 354 -18.41 3.71 18.15
CA HIS A 354 -18.37 2.59 17.21
C HIS A 354 -18.13 3.11 15.80
N GLY A 355 -17.14 2.51 15.15
CA GLY A 355 -16.87 2.71 13.74
C GLY A 355 -17.72 1.79 12.87
N LEU A 356 -17.44 1.82 11.56
CA LEU A 356 -18.20 1.03 10.59
C LEU A 356 -18.01 -0.49 10.79
N GLY A 357 -16.88 -0.91 11.36
CA GLY A 357 -16.61 -2.30 11.77
C GLY A 357 -17.16 -2.69 13.15
N GLY A 358 -17.91 -1.81 13.84
CA GLY A 358 -18.40 -2.05 15.20
C GLY A 358 -17.52 -1.44 16.28
N GLU A 359 -17.18 -2.21 17.32
CA GLU A 359 -16.30 -1.75 18.42
C GLU A 359 -14.93 -1.31 17.88
N PRO A 360 -14.44 -0.11 18.24
CA PRO A 360 -13.18 0.39 17.72
C PRO A 360 -12.01 -0.47 18.22
N ASN A 361 -10.95 -0.55 17.41
CA ASN A 361 -9.69 -1.08 17.89
C ASN A 361 -9.06 -0.05 18.85
N TYR A 362 -9.31 -0.20 20.16
CA TYR A 362 -8.83 0.72 21.20
C TYR A 362 -7.30 0.84 21.28
N ARG A 363 -6.52 -0.07 20.67
CA ARG A 363 -5.06 0.11 20.55
C ARG A 363 -4.68 1.20 19.55
N ARG A 364 -5.63 1.69 18.76
CA ARG A 364 -5.45 2.70 17.69
C ARG A 364 -6.37 3.90 17.88
N VAL A 365 -6.89 4.08 19.09
CA VAL A 365 -7.63 5.27 19.49
C VAL A 365 -6.65 6.19 20.20
N ASP A 366 -6.39 7.36 19.63
CA ASP A 366 -5.44 8.31 20.20
C ASP A 366 -6.05 9.08 21.39
N ASN A 367 -7.35 9.40 21.33
CA ASN A 367 -8.03 10.24 22.31
C ASN A 367 -8.87 9.42 23.30
N ARG A 368 -8.35 8.27 23.75
CA ARG A 368 -9.11 7.30 24.55
C ARG A 368 -9.71 7.91 25.81
N ASP A 369 -8.96 8.79 26.48
CA ASP A 369 -9.40 9.45 27.71
C ASP A 369 -10.57 10.44 27.49
N LEU A 370 -10.81 10.84 26.24
CA LEU A 370 -11.92 11.72 25.84
C LEU A 370 -13.16 10.94 25.38
N LEU A 371 -13.04 9.62 25.18
CA LEU A 371 -14.16 8.75 24.86
C LEU A 371 -14.84 8.30 26.15
N LEU A 372 -15.78 9.12 26.64
CA LEU A 372 -16.59 8.74 27.81
C LEU A 372 -17.60 7.65 27.40
N ASP A 373 -17.45 6.47 27.98
CA ASP A 373 -18.50 5.45 28.02
C ASP A 373 -19.61 5.97 28.93
N HIS A 374 -20.69 6.48 28.34
CA HIS A 374 -21.94 6.65 29.03
C HIS A 374 -22.85 5.51 28.57
N ASP A 375 -22.96 4.47 29.41
CA ASP A 375 -24.12 3.58 29.43
C ASP A 375 -25.44 4.37 29.51
#